data_AF-A0A0F8WHM0-F1
#
_entry.id   AF-A0A0F8WHM0-F1
#
_cell.length_a   1.000
_cell.length_b   1.000
_cell.length_c   1.000
_cell.angle_alpha   90.00
_cell.angle_beta   90.00
_cell.angle_gamma   90.00
#
_symmetry.space_group_name_H-M   'P 1'
#
loop_
_entity.id
_entity.type
_entity.pdbx_description
1 polymer ?
#
loop_
_entity_poly.entity_id
_entity_poly.type
_entity_poly.pdbx_seq_one_letter_code
_entity_poly.pdbx_strand_id
1 'polypeptide(L)'
;MPSAATHNLPLGEHFNAPIRCHIWRSKRRRWTRALLDQERKEFFETRVTGRPEVWTALSVALSFMRVGDLVTAQSIIDAAGITVPTGDLCQGCYDEQGALYRLPQCIVSDPENIARSLRLTMTDDHDDDDDVDVGFETDDGKLSLNEASGDELIADDVERERRRDEKGKTSERDLILVKARLSDRGGPDIVISVAKSQNVGFIARKVQQEAGISRMHRVRIAYLGKILKEQTPLVDQGWKPGHVVNALVATRPLSS
;
A
#
# COMPACT_ATOMS: atom_id res chain seq x y z
N MET A 1 9.29 25.17 29.12
CA MET A 1 10.34 25.09 28.09
C MET A 1 11.35 24.03 28.54
N PRO A 2 11.35 22.80 28.02
CA PRO A 2 12.43 21.87 28.33
C PRO A 2 13.64 22.20 27.43
N SER A 3 14.77 22.39 28.09
CA SER A 3 16.08 22.69 27.51
C SER A 3 16.55 21.55 26.62
N ALA A 4 16.95 21.84 25.38
CA ALA A 4 17.62 20.89 24.52
C ALA A 4 19.03 20.63 25.08
N ALA A 5 19.26 19.43 25.61
CA ALA A 5 20.59 18.99 26.00
C ALA A 5 21.42 18.77 24.73
N THR A 6 22.43 19.60 24.51
CA THR A 6 23.48 19.34 23.53
C THR A 6 24.30 18.15 24.00
N HIS A 7 24.11 17.00 23.36
CA HIS A 7 24.91 15.79 23.59
C HIS A 7 26.33 16.01 23.08
N ASN A 8 27.20 16.54 23.94
CA ASN A 8 28.63 16.67 23.67
C ASN A 8 29.33 15.39 24.12
N LEU A 9 29.22 14.32 23.32
CA LEU A 9 29.91 13.06 23.57
C LEU A 9 31.40 13.20 23.17
N PRO A 10 32.33 12.60 23.94
CA PRO A 10 33.76 12.60 23.62
C PRO A 10 34.03 12.00 22.23
N LEU A 11 35.04 12.52 21.54
CA LEU A 11 35.43 12.17 20.16
C LEU A 11 35.74 10.67 19.91
N GLY A 12 35.83 9.86 20.97
CA GLY A 12 36.05 8.41 20.91
C GLY A 12 34.78 7.56 21.06
N GLU A 13 33.61 8.16 21.36
CA GLU A 13 32.35 7.43 21.35
C GLU A 13 31.82 7.35 19.93
N HIS A 14 31.94 6.18 19.34
CA HIS A 14 31.34 5.87 18.05
C HIS A 14 29.82 6.10 18.16
N PHE A 15 29.30 7.00 17.34
CA PHE A 15 27.87 7.25 17.16
C PHE A 15 27.23 6.05 16.47
N ASN A 16 27.20 4.90 17.13
CA ASN A 16 26.57 3.68 16.67
C ASN A 16 25.67 3.14 17.78
N ALA A 17 24.38 3.03 17.50
CA ALA A 17 23.44 2.40 18.40
C ALA A 17 23.11 0.99 17.89
N PRO A 18 22.82 0.03 18.78
CA PRO A 18 22.38 -1.30 18.37
C PRO A 18 21.18 -1.23 17.42
N ILE A 19 21.20 -2.03 16.37
CA ILE A 19 20.12 -2.03 15.38
C ILE A 19 18.81 -2.52 16.00
N ARG A 20 17.71 -1.92 15.56
CA ARG A 20 16.36 -2.25 16.00
C ARG A 20 15.40 -2.31 14.84
N CYS A 21 14.38 -3.17 14.96
CA CYS A 21 13.30 -3.20 13.97
C CYS A 21 12.52 -1.88 13.99
N HIS A 22 12.34 -1.30 12.81
CA HIS A 22 11.47 -0.14 12.65
C HIS A 22 10.00 -0.56 12.79
N ILE A 23 9.23 0.16 13.59
CA ILE A 23 7.79 -0.10 13.77
C ILE A 23 7.02 0.99 13.04
N TRP A 24 6.14 0.58 12.12
CA TRP A 24 5.37 1.52 11.34
C TRP A 24 4.01 0.97 10.92
N ARG A 25 3.11 1.87 10.58
CA ARG A 25 1.77 1.57 10.08
C ARG A 25 1.55 2.24 8.74
N SER A 26 1.11 1.48 7.75
CA SER A 26 0.81 2.01 6.43
C SER A 26 -0.51 2.78 6.44
N LYS A 27 -0.48 4.05 6.00
CA LYS A 27 -1.65 4.93 5.95
C LYS A 27 -2.40 4.89 4.62
N ARG A 28 -1.73 4.52 3.53
CA ARG A 28 -2.26 4.69 2.15
C ARG A 28 -2.35 3.38 1.36
N ARG A 29 -1.39 2.47 1.56
CA ARG A 29 -1.28 1.20 0.82
C ARG A 29 -1.61 0.05 1.75
N ARG A 30 -2.48 -0.86 1.32
CA ARG A 30 -2.67 -2.15 2.00
C ARG A 30 -1.53 -3.07 1.58
N TRP A 31 -0.67 -3.43 2.51
CA TRP A 31 0.45 -4.32 2.25
C TRP A 31 0.06 -5.76 2.50
N THR A 32 0.37 -6.64 1.55
CA THR A 32 0.41 -8.09 1.78
C THR A 32 1.87 -8.53 1.87
N ARG A 33 2.10 -9.74 2.39
CA ARG A 33 3.47 -10.27 2.48
C ARG A 33 4.12 -10.39 1.10
N ALA A 34 3.38 -10.92 0.12
CA ALA A 34 3.85 -11.04 -1.26
C ALA A 34 4.25 -9.68 -1.87
N LEU A 35 3.46 -8.64 -1.62
CA LEU A 35 3.75 -7.30 -2.14
C LEU A 35 5.00 -6.68 -1.51
N LEU A 36 5.20 -6.88 -0.19
CA LEU A 36 6.41 -6.42 0.49
C LEU A 36 7.65 -7.14 -0.04
N ASP A 37 7.56 -8.46 -0.21
CA ASP A 37 8.69 -9.26 -0.67
C ASP A 37 9.06 -8.91 -2.13
N GLN A 38 8.07 -8.63 -2.99
CA GLN A 38 8.30 -8.10 -4.33
C GLN A 38 8.97 -6.71 -4.28
N GLU A 39 8.44 -5.77 -3.51
CA GLU A 39 9.00 -4.41 -3.40
C GLU A 39 10.44 -4.44 -2.88
N ARG A 40 10.75 -5.35 -1.94
CA ARG A 40 12.11 -5.56 -1.43
C ARG A 40 13.04 -6.07 -2.51
N LYS A 41 12.61 -7.06 -3.29
CA LYS A 41 13.40 -7.60 -4.39
C LYS A 41 13.71 -6.50 -5.41
N GLU A 42 12.69 -5.80 -5.89
CA GLU A 42 12.83 -4.71 -6.87
C GLU A 42 13.72 -3.58 -6.34
N PHE A 43 13.60 -3.24 -5.05
CA PHE A 43 14.42 -2.20 -4.43
C PHE A 43 15.92 -2.54 -4.48
N PHE A 44 16.30 -3.78 -4.15
CA PHE A 44 17.72 -4.17 -4.15
C PHE A 44 18.27 -4.44 -5.55
N GLU A 45 17.47 -4.99 -6.47
CA GLU A 45 17.87 -5.23 -7.86
C GLU A 45 18.19 -3.94 -8.64
N THR A 46 17.54 -2.83 -8.27
CA THR A 46 17.68 -1.55 -8.99
C THR A 46 18.76 -0.62 -8.42
N ARG A 47 19.48 -1.03 -7.36
CA ARG A 47 20.50 -0.17 -6.74
C ARG A 47 21.79 -0.16 -7.55
N VAL A 48 22.06 1.01 -8.14
CA VAL A 48 23.29 1.29 -8.90
C VAL A 48 24.21 2.32 -8.23
N THR A 49 23.73 3.00 -7.18
CA THR A 49 24.46 4.05 -6.46
C THR A 49 24.99 3.54 -5.12
N GLY A 50 26.20 3.91 -4.74
CA GLY A 50 26.84 3.39 -3.52
C GLY A 50 27.53 2.04 -3.77
N ARG A 51 28.06 1.43 -2.72
CA ARG A 51 28.86 0.21 -2.83
C ARG A 51 27.97 -1.04 -2.89
N PRO A 52 28.13 -1.94 -3.87
CA PRO A 52 27.31 -3.14 -3.99
C PRO A 52 27.50 -4.10 -2.80
N GLU A 53 28.68 -4.12 -2.19
CA GLU A 53 28.96 -4.93 -1.00
C GLU A 53 28.13 -4.45 0.20
N VAL A 54 28.00 -3.13 0.37
CA VAL A 54 27.19 -2.52 1.43
C VAL A 54 25.71 -2.82 1.22
N TRP A 55 25.19 -2.71 -0.02
CA TRP A 55 23.81 -3.08 -0.32
C TRP A 55 23.53 -4.56 -0.09
N THR A 56 24.50 -5.44 -0.40
CA THR A 56 24.40 -6.87 -0.13
C THR A 56 24.33 -7.14 1.36
N ALA A 57 25.23 -6.54 2.16
CA ALA A 57 25.22 -6.67 3.61
C ALA A 57 23.90 -6.16 4.23
N LEU A 58 23.40 -5.00 3.79
CA LEU A 58 22.12 -4.45 4.23
C LEU A 58 20.95 -5.38 3.89
N SER A 59 20.91 -5.95 2.69
CA SER A 59 19.89 -6.92 2.28
C SER A 59 19.86 -8.14 3.20
N VAL A 60 21.03 -8.75 3.44
CA VAL A 60 21.16 -9.94 4.28
C VAL A 60 20.81 -9.61 5.74
N ALA A 61 21.33 -8.52 6.31
CA ALA A 61 21.02 -8.09 7.67
C ALA A 61 19.51 -7.89 7.86
N LEU A 62 18.85 -7.21 6.92
CA LEU A 62 17.39 -7.01 6.98
C LEU A 62 16.60 -8.31 6.92
N SER A 63 17.11 -9.36 6.25
CA SER A 63 16.46 -10.67 6.23
C SER A 63 16.44 -11.32 7.62
N PHE A 64 17.54 -11.22 8.36
CA PHE A 64 17.66 -11.70 9.74
C PHE A 64 16.84 -10.85 10.72
N MET A 65 16.84 -9.51 10.55
CA MET A 65 16.00 -8.63 11.37
C MET A 65 14.51 -9.00 11.28
N ARG A 66 14.04 -9.40 10.09
CA ARG A 66 12.63 -9.78 9.87
C ARG A 66 12.22 -11.09 10.54
N VAL A 67 13.16 -12.01 10.77
CA VAL A 67 12.89 -13.26 11.52
C VAL A 67 13.18 -13.11 13.01
N GLY A 68 13.54 -11.91 13.46
CA GLY A 68 13.81 -11.59 14.86
C GLY A 68 15.25 -11.85 15.31
N ASP A 69 16.14 -12.23 14.40
CA ASP A 69 17.55 -12.47 14.70
C ASP A 69 18.36 -11.17 14.55
N LEU A 70 18.22 -10.30 15.55
CA LEU A 70 18.95 -9.03 15.59
C LEU A 70 20.45 -9.20 15.86
N VAL A 71 20.86 -10.30 16.48
CA VAL A 71 22.28 -10.54 16.83
C VAL A 71 23.08 -10.86 15.58
N THR A 72 22.57 -11.77 14.74
CA THR A 72 23.21 -12.08 13.46
C THR A 72 23.17 -10.87 12.53
N ALA A 73 22.04 -10.15 12.48
CA ALA A 73 21.92 -8.94 11.70
C ALA A 73 22.95 -7.86 12.13
N GLN A 74 23.13 -7.63 13.44
CA GLN A 74 24.12 -6.70 13.97
C GLN A 74 25.53 -7.11 13.56
N SER A 75 25.84 -8.40 13.65
CA SER A 75 27.15 -8.94 13.26
C SER A 75 27.46 -8.69 11.77
N ILE A 76 26.45 -8.79 10.90
CA ILE A 76 26.60 -8.49 9.46
C ILE A 76 26.85 -6.99 9.23
N ILE A 77 26.10 -6.13 9.93
CA ILE A 77 26.25 -4.66 9.84
C ILE A 77 27.66 -4.24 10.30
N ASP A 78 28.11 -4.76 11.44
CA ASP A 78 29.43 -4.46 12.00
C ASP A 78 30.56 -4.99 11.10
N ALA A 79 30.44 -6.22 10.59
CA ALA A 79 31.43 -6.82 9.69
C ALA A 79 31.55 -6.08 8.35
N ALA A 80 30.47 -5.44 7.89
CA ALA A 80 30.46 -4.62 6.69
C ALA A 80 30.94 -3.17 6.93
N GLY A 81 31.33 -2.82 8.15
CA GLY A 81 31.76 -1.46 8.51
C GLY A 81 30.62 -0.43 8.44
N ILE A 82 29.37 -0.88 8.58
CA ILE A 82 28.20 -0.02 8.49
C ILE A 82 27.87 0.54 9.87
N THR A 83 27.74 1.86 9.97
CA THR A 83 27.35 2.55 11.20
C THR A 83 25.90 3.01 11.13
N VAL A 84 25.11 2.76 12.17
CA VAL A 84 23.70 3.16 12.32
C VAL A 84 23.53 4.00 13.59
N PRO A 85 23.71 5.34 13.52
CA PRO A 85 23.72 6.18 14.71
C PRO A 85 22.46 6.15 15.57
N THR A 86 21.31 5.89 14.94
CA THR A 86 20.00 5.84 15.63
C THR A 86 19.54 4.42 15.94
N GLY A 87 20.28 3.41 15.47
CA GLY A 87 19.87 2.01 15.44
C GLY A 87 18.75 1.70 14.43
N ASP A 88 18.16 2.72 13.79
CA ASP A 88 17.06 2.57 12.85
C ASP A 88 17.55 2.84 11.42
N LEU A 89 17.61 1.78 10.60
CA LEU A 89 18.07 1.86 9.22
C LEU A 89 17.20 2.77 8.33
N CYS A 90 15.96 3.09 8.73
CA CYS A 90 15.13 4.06 8.01
C CYS A 90 15.66 5.50 8.16
N GLN A 91 16.27 5.81 9.31
CA GLN A 91 16.85 7.14 9.58
C GLN A 91 18.20 7.34 8.88
N GLY A 92 18.77 6.25 8.34
CA GLY A 92 19.99 6.25 7.56
C GLY A 92 21.12 5.49 8.24
N CYS A 93 21.94 4.85 7.42
CA CYS A 93 23.16 4.18 7.81
C CYS A 93 24.32 4.64 6.92
N TYR A 94 25.54 4.56 7.44
CA TYR A 94 26.74 5.09 6.81
C TYR A 94 27.75 3.97 6.61
N ASP A 95 28.45 3.96 5.48
CA ASP A 95 29.64 3.10 5.32
C ASP A 95 30.90 3.78 5.88
N GLU A 96 32.01 3.04 5.90
CA GLU A 96 33.32 3.53 6.39
C GLU A 96 33.83 4.76 5.62
N GLN A 97 33.38 4.97 4.39
CA GLN A 97 33.72 6.12 3.57
C GLN A 97 32.81 7.34 3.84
N GLY A 98 31.81 7.18 4.72
CA GLY A 98 30.84 8.20 5.08
C GLY A 98 29.69 8.34 4.09
N ALA A 99 29.54 7.43 3.13
CA ALA A 99 28.40 7.46 2.21
C ALA A 99 27.11 7.06 2.94
N LEU A 100 26.04 7.82 2.71
CA LEU A 100 24.75 7.64 3.37
C LEU A 100 23.82 6.74 2.55
N TYR A 101 23.31 5.70 3.19
CA TYR A 101 22.32 4.77 2.67
C TYR A 101 21.01 5.00 3.42
N ARG A 102 19.93 5.31 2.70
CA ARG A 102 18.57 5.47 3.26
C ARG A 102 17.64 4.40 2.71
N LEU A 103 16.97 3.69 3.60
CA LEU A 103 16.05 2.62 3.25
C LEU A 103 14.61 3.03 3.57
N PRO A 104 13.65 2.87 2.65
CA PRO A 104 12.23 3.06 2.95
C PRO A 104 11.73 2.07 4.00
N GLN A 105 10.75 2.48 4.80
CA GLN A 105 10.17 1.67 5.88
C GLN A 105 9.70 0.27 5.45
N CYS A 106 9.14 0.13 4.24
CA CYS A 106 8.67 -1.16 3.71
C CYS A 106 9.81 -2.12 3.35
N ILE A 107 11.00 -1.59 3.09
CA ILE A 107 12.20 -2.40 2.85
C ILE A 107 12.76 -2.90 4.17
N VAL A 108 12.76 -2.04 5.20
CA VAL A 108 13.35 -2.34 6.52
C VAL A 108 12.50 -3.32 7.33
N SER A 109 11.16 -3.19 7.33
CA SER A 109 10.29 -3.96 8.24
C SER A 109 8.87 -4.14 7.70
N ASP A 110 8.14 -5.11 8.26
CA ASP A 110 6.71 -5.30 7.98
C ASP A 110 5.87 -4.25 8.74
N PRO A 111 4.80 -3.69 8.15
CA PRO A 111 3.92 -2.77 8.87
C PRO A 111 3.02 -3.51 9.85
N GLU A 112 2.62 -2.84 10.93
CA GLU A 112 1.69 -3.38 11.94
C GLU A 112 0.34 -3.82 11.34
N ASN A 113 -0.09 -3.18 10.25
CA ASN A 113 -1.35 -3.43 9.56
C ASN A 113 -1.15 -4.21 8.25
N ILE A 114 -0.31 -5.24 8.27
CA ILE A 114 -0.17 -6.15 7.14
C ILE A 114 -1.47 -6.94 6.94
N ALA A 115 -2.00 -6.92 5.72
CA ALA A 115 -3.13 -7.73 5.33
C ALA A 115 -2.65 -9.16 5.08
N ARG A 116 -3.26 -10.13 5.77
CA ARG A 116 -3.13 -11.53 5.41
C ARG A 116 -3.77 -11.67 4.02
N SER A 117 -3.01 -12.12 3.02
CA SER A 117 -3.61 -12.47 1.73
C SER A 117 -4.65 -13.54 2.02
N LEU A 118 -5.94 -13.20 1.92
CA LEU A 118 -6.98 -14.22 1.83
C LEU A 118 -6.66 -14.99 0.56
N ARG A 119 -6.10 -16.19 0.73
CA ARG A 119 -6.32 -17.27 -0.20
C ARG A 119 -7.83 -17.31 -0.36
N LEU A 120 -8.35 -17.11 -1.58
CA LEU A 120 -9.66 -17.66 -1.89
C LEU A 120 -9.52 -19.16 -1.67
N THR A 121 -9.82 -19.63 -0.46
CA THR A 121 -10.39 -20.94 -0.29
C THR A 121 -11.75 -20.83 -0.95
N MET A 122 -11.80 -21.07 -2.25
CA MET A 122 -12.96 -21.76 -2.80
C MET A 122 -12.90 -23.13 -2.14
N THR A 123 -13.55 -23.25 -1.00
CA THR A 123 -13.86 -24.53 -0.39
C THR A 123 -14.78 -25.28 -1.35
N ASP A 124 -14.46 -26.57 -1.51
CA ASP A 124 -15.33 -27.61 -2.04
C ASP A 124 -16.79 -27.44 -1.63
N ASP A 125 -17.68 -27.68 -2.59
CA ASP A 125 -18.95 -28.38 -2.40
C ASP A 125 -19.40 -28.92 -3.78
N HIS A 126 -18.75 -29.98 -4.26
CA HIS A 126 -19.39 -31.08 -5.02
C HIS A 126 -18.46 -32.31 -5.02
N ASP A 127 -18.90 -33.34 -4.31
CA ASP A 127 -18.43 -34.72 -4.43
C ASP A 127 -18.51 -35.21 -5.89
N ASP A 128 -17.44 -35.78 -6.41
CA ASP A 128 -17.48 -37.03 -7.18
C ASP A 128 -16.06 -37.57 -7.36
N ASP A 129 -15.89 -38.84 -7.00
CA ASP A 129 -14.74 -39.72 -7.20
C ASP A 129 -14.08 -39.55 -8.58
N ASP A 130 -12.75 -39.40 -8.62
CA ASP A 130 -11.89 -40.41 -9.26
C ASP A 130 -10.40 -40.17 -8.92
N ASP A 131 -9.74 -41.26 -8.58
CA ASP A 131 -8.29 -41.44 -8.55
C ASP A 131 -7.69 -41.00 -9.91
N VAL A 132 -6.56 -40.29 -9.93
CA VAL A 132 -5.31 -40.72 -10.61
C VAL A 132 -4.20 -39.66 -10.61
N ASP A 133 -3.06 -40.11 -10.08
CA ASP A 133 -1.70 -40.05 -10.63
C ASP A 133 -0.94 -38.71 -10.80
N VAL A 134 0.29 -38.77 -10.30
CA VAL A 134 1.32 -37.73 -10.28
C VAL A 134 2.20 -37.92 -11.52
N GLY A 135 1.98 -37.09 -12.55
CA GLY A 135 2.78 -37.12 -13.78
C GLY A 135 3.36 -35.76 -14.13
N PHE A 136 4.58 -35.49 -13.67
CA PHE A 136 5.46 -34.51 -14.28
C PHE A 136 5.90 -35.03 -15.65
N GLU A 137 5.64 -34.30 -16.73
CA GLU A 137 6.55 -34.20 -17.88
C GLU A 137 6.15 -33.09 -18.87
N THR A 138 7.17 -32.35 -19.25
CA THR A 138 7.27 -31.41 -20.38
C THR A 138 7.12 -32.14 -21.72
N ASP A 139 6.38 -31.60 -22.69
CA ASP A 139 6.83 -31.51 -24.10
C ASP A 139 5.88 -30.67 -24.97
N ASP A 140 6.47 -30.10 -26.01
CA ASP A 140 5.95 -29.25 -27.08
C ASP A 140 4.76 -29.83 -27.86
N GLY A 141 3.83 -28.95 -28.27
CA GLY A 141 2.62 -29.42 -28.96
C GLY A 141 1.77 -28.39 -29.68
N LYS A 142 2.42 -27.44 -30.36
CA LYS A 142 2.03 -26.88 -31.67
C LYS A 142 0.62 -27.23 -32.24
N LEU A 143 -0.17 -26.15 -32.45
CA LEU A 143 -1.13 -25.84 -33.54
C LEU A 143 -2.64 -26.10 -33.43
N SER A 144 -3.32 -25.06 -33.95
CA SER A 144 -4.54 -25.04 -34.79
C SER A 144 -5.85 -24.77 -34.05
N LEU A 145 -6.38 -23.54 -34.09
CA LEU A 145 -7.21 -22.92 -35.14
C LEU A 145 -8.61 -23.53 -35.31
N ASN A 146 -9.56 -22.58 -35.35
CA ASN A 146 -10.93 -22.60 -35.87
C ASN A 146 -12.05 -23.07 -34.93
N GLU A 147 -12.90 -22.12 -34.48
CA GLU A 147 -14.12 -21.61 -35.15
C GLU A 147 -15.31 -22.55 -34.93
N ALA A 148 -16.56 -22.15 -34.71
CA ALA A 148 -17.27 -20.88 -34.56
C ALA A 148 -18.68 -21.28 -34.09
N SER A 149 -19.34 -20.46 -33.26
CA SER A 149 -20.81 -20.31 -33.16
C SER A 149 -21.03 -19.26 -32.06
N GLY A 150 -21.52 -18.03 -32.30
CA GLY A 150 -22.84 -17.71 -32.86
C GLY A 150 -23.89 -18.31 -31.91
N ASP A 151 -24.73 -17.60 -31.18
CA ASP A 151 -25.31 -16.26 -31.22
C ASP A 151 -26.37 -16.34 -30.10
N GLU A 152 -26.48 -15.39 -29.16
CA GLU A 152 -27.77 -14.99 -28.56
C GLU A 152 -27.58 -13.70 -27.74
N LEU A 153 -28.48 -12.77 -28.03
CA LEU A 153 -28.47 -11.38 -27.64
C LEU A 153 -29.31 -11.17 -26.36
N ILE A 154 -28.75 -10.36 -25.44
CA ILE A 154 -29.44 -9.45 -24.51
C ILE A 154 -30.06 -10.08 -23.24
N ALA A 155 -29.28 -10.07 -22.16
CA ALA A 155 -29.74 -9.56 -20.87
C ALA A 155 -28.53 -9.08 -20.03
N ASP A 156 -28.71 -7.94 -19.38
CA ASP A 156 -27.84 -7.33 -18.37
C ASP A 156 -26.60 -6.54 -18.82
N ASP A 157 -26.91 -5.29 -19.14
CA ASP A 157 -26.10 -4.07 -19.29
C ASP A 157 -25.15 -3.73 -18.09
N VAL A 158 -24.84 -4.70 -17.23
CA VAL A 158 -24.05 -4.53 -15.98
C VAL A 158 -22.59 -5.00 -16.15
N GLU A 159 -22.29 -5.84 -17.14
CA GLU A 159 -20.95 -6.42 -17.30
C GLU A 159 -20.00 -5.58 -18.19
N ARG A 160 -20.50 -4.65 -19.00
CA ARG A 160 -19.64 -3.76 -19.81
C ARG A 160 -18.84 -2.75 -18.98
N GLU A 161 -19.22 -2.48 -17.74
CA GLU A 161 -18.44 -1.65 -16.80
C GLU A 161 -17.31 -2.39 -16.10
N ARG A 162 -17.22 -3.74 -16.17
CA ARG A 162 -16.15 -4.52 -15.51
C ARG A 162 -15.05 -5.01 -16.45
N ARG A 163 -15.22 -4.89 -17.77
CA ARG A 163 -14.21 -5.27 -18.78
C ARG A 163 -13.61 -4.06 -19.52
N ARG A 164 -13.53 -2.90 -18.85
CA ARG A 164 -12.82 -1.72 -19.37
C ARG A 164 -11.80 -1.09 -18.40
N ASP A 165 -11.49 -1.78 -17.31
CA ASP A 165 -10.38 -1.40 -16.41
C ASP A 165 -9.09 -2.19 -16.66
N GLU A 166 -9.10 -3.11 -17.63
CA GLU A 166 -7.88 -3.68 -18.18
C GLU A 166 -7.31 -2.72 -19.24
N LYS A 167 -6.11 -2.20 -18.95
CA LYS A 167 -5.27 -1.32 -19.78
C LYS A 167 -5.40 0.18 -19.52
N GLY A 168 -5.13 0.56 -18.27
CA GLY A 168 -4.72 1.92 -17.92
C GLY A 168 -3.58 1.87 -16.92
N LYS A 169 -2.38 2.24 -17.34
CA LYS A 169 -1.20 2.42 -16.48
C LYS A 169 -1.43 3.67 -15.62
N THR A 170 -2.26 3.59 -14.57
CA THR A 170 -2.60 4.75 -13.75
C THR A 170 -1.38 5.13 -12.92
N SER A 171 -0.66 6.14 -13.41
CA SER A 171 0.55 6.65 -12.76
C SER A 171 0.25 7.11 -11.34
N GLU A 172 1.17 6.84 -10.39
CA GLU A 172 1.11 7.32 -9.01
C GLU A 172 0.93 8.86 -8.91
N ARG A 173 1.21 9.60 -9.99
CA ARG A 173 1.04 11.06 -10.11
C ARG A 173 -0.42 11.54 -10.16
N ASP A 174 -1.38 10.62 -10.32
CA ASP A 174 -2.80 10.95 -10.46
C ASP A 174 -3.63 10.70 -9.22
N LEU A 175 -3.01 10.38 -8.08
CA LEU A 175 -3.69 10.27 -6.80
C LEU A 175 -3.76 11.64 -6.09
N ILE A 176 -4.97 12.02 -5.67
CA ILE A 176 -5.25 13.20 -4.84
C ILE A 176 -5.67 12.77 -3.44
N LEU A 177 -5.29 13.58 -2.45
CA LEU A 177 -5.71 13.43 -1.05
C LEU A 177 -6.89 14.35 -0.78
N VAL A 178 -8.03 13.76 -0.48
CA VAL A 178 -9.28 14.49 -0.18
C VAL A 178 -9.52 14.41 1.32
N LYS A 179 -9.59 15.57 1.98
CA LYS A 179 -10.01 15.69 3.39
C LYS A 179 -11.51 15.91 3.42
N ALA A 180 -12.24 14.99 4.04
CA ALA A 180 -13.70 15.03 4.17
C ALA A 180 -14.09 15.22 5.63
N ARG A 181 -14.79 16.31 5.91
CA ARG A 181 -15.37 16.61 7.23
C ARG A 181 -16.75 16.01 7.33
N LEU A 182 -16.96 15.08 8.25
CA LEU A 182 -18.28 14.51 8.49
C LEU A 182 -19.16 15.48 9.29
N SER A 183 -20.45 15.52 8.94
CA SER A 183 -21.45 16.36 9.62
C SER A 183 -22.10 15.69 10.84
N ASP A 184 -21.95 14.37 10.99
CA ASP A 184 -22.70 13.58 11.98
C ASP A 184 -22.05 13.55 13.37
N ARG A 185 -20.73 13.75 13.47
CA ARG A 185 -19.98 13.48 14.71
C ARG A 185 -19.07 14.59 15.21
N GLY A 186 -18.94 15.71 14.50
CA GLY A 186 -18.03 16.80 14.91
C GLY A 186 -16.57 16.35 15.13
N GLY A 187 -16.18 15.21 14.55
CA GLY A 187 -14.91 14.53 14.75
C GLY A 187 -13.81 15.00 13.79
N PRO A 188 -12.61 14.40 13.86
CA PRO A 188 -11.50 14.73 12.98
C PRO A 188 -11.83 14.46 11.50
N ASP A 189 -11.26 15.26 10.59
CA ASP A 189 -11.46 15.12 9.15
C ASP A 189 -10.93 13.76 8.64
N ILE A 190 -11.74 13.05 7.85
CA ILE A 190 -11.36 11.78 7.23
C ILE A 190 -10.53 12.08 5.98
N VAL A 191 -9.36 11.45 5.86
CA VAL A 191 -8.47 11.66 4.71
C VAL A 191 -8.46 10.43 3.82
N ILE A 192 -8.94 10.56 2.58
CA ILE A 192 -8.96 9.47 1.59
C ILE A 192 -8.09 9.78 0.38
N SER A 193 -7.43 8.75 -0.15
CA SER A 193 -6.66 8.82 -1.39
C SER A 193 -7.51 8.32 -2.56
N VAL A 194 -7.72 9.15 -3.58
CA VAL A 194 -8.53 8.82 -4.78
C VAL A 194 -7.84 9.31 -6.03
N ALA A 195 -8.06 8.67 -7.18
CA ALA A 195 -7.51 9.19 -8.45
C ALA A 195 -8.26 10.47 -8.87
N LYS A 196 -7.58 11.38 -9.59
CA LYS A 196 -8.17 12.63 -10.10
C LYS A 196 -9.39 12.40 -10.98
N SER A 197 -9.40 11.28 -11.72
CA SER A 197 -10.51 10.87 -12.60
C SER A 197 -11.71 10.30 -11.85
N GLN A 198 -11.62 10.08 -10.53
CA GLN A 198 -12.71 9.44 -9.80
C GLN A 198 -13.87 10.38 -9.54
N ASN A 199 -15.06 9.83 -9.78
CA ASN A 199 -16.34 10.49 -9.60
C ASN A 199 -16.64 10.74 -8.12
N VAL A 200 -17.31 11.86 -7.82
CA VAL A 200 -17.66 12.22 -6.43
C VAL A 200 -18.53 11.16 -5.74
N GLY A 201 -19.35 10.40 -6.48
CA GLY A 201 -20.11 9.29 -5.93
C GLY A 201 -19.23 8.17 -5.38
N PHE A 202 -18.10 7.88 -6.06
CA PHE A 202 -17.09 6.93 -5.57
C PHE A 202 -16.43 7.47 -4.28
N ILE A 203 -16.09 8.75 -4.25
CA ILE A 203 -15.52 9.45 -3.09
C ILE A 203 -16.49 9.37 -1.91
N ALA A 204 -17.79 9.62 -2.11
CA ALA A 204 -18.81 9.56 -1.08
C ALA A 204 -18.95 8.15 -0.45
N ARG A 205 -18.98 7.10 -1.28
CA ARG A 205 -19.01 5.70 -0.82
C ARG A 205 -17.75 5.33 -0.05
N LYS A 206 -16.59 5.81 -0.52
CA LYS A 206 -15.30 5.57 0.15
C LYS A 206 -15.25 6.25 1.53
N VAL A 207 -15.74 7.50 1.63
CA VAL A 207 -15.89 8.20 2.92
C VAL A 207 -16.85 7.44 3.84
N GLN A 208 -17.97 6.94 3.31
CA GLN A 208 -18.93 6.15 4.10
C GLN A 208 -18.30 4.89 4.70
N GLN A 209 -17.52 4.16 3.91
CA GLN A 209 -16.83 2.94 4.34
C GLN A 209 -15.78 3.24 5.41
N GLU A 210 -14.95 4.27 5.20
CA GLU A 210 -13.89 4.67 6.15
C GLU A 210 -14.47 5.22 7.46
N ALA A 211 -15.62 5.89 7.38
CA ALA A 211 -16.34 6.44 8.53
C ALA A 211 -17.10 5.39 9.36
N GLY A 212 -17.21 4.14 8.88
CA GLY A 212 -18.03 3.12 9.51
C GLY A 212 -19.53 3.47 9.55
N ILE A 213 -20.00 4.29 8.62
CA ILE A 213 -21.40 4.72 8.55
C ILE A 213 -22.24 3.59 7.94
N SER A 214 -23.30 3.20 8.64
CA SER A 214 -24.22 2.14 8.18
C SER A 214 -24.74 2.40 6.76
N ARG A 215 -24.91 1.34 5.97
CA ARG A 215 -25.42 1.38 4.58
C ARG A 215 -26.84 1.96 4.47
N MET A 216 -27.54 2.10 5.59
CA MET A 216 -28.85 2.75 5.69
C MET A 216 -28.77 4.28 5.57
N HIS A 217 -27.58 4.85 5.68
CA HIS A 217 -27.33 6.29 5.49
C HIS A 217 -26.63 6.52 4.15
N ARG A 218 -26.89 7.66 3.51
CA ARG A 218 -26.23 8.11 2.29
C ARG A 218 -25.34 9.30 2.60
N VAL A 219 -24.08 9.22 2.19
CA VAL A 219 -23.14 10.34 2.26
C VAL A 219 -23.23 11.16 0.98
N ARG A 220 -23.35 12.48 1.10
CA ARG A 220 -23.28 13.43 -0.01
C ARG A 220 -22.12 14.39 0.23
N ILE A 221 -21.36 14.70 -0.81
CA ILE A 221 -20.22 15.60 -0.71
C ILE A 221 -20.64 17.01 -1.12
N ALA A 222 -20.29 17.99 -0.28
CA ALA A 222 -20.49 19.40 -0.52
C ALA A 222 -19.15 20.14 -0.42
N TYR A 223 -18.98 21.19 -1.22
CA TYR A 223 -17.79 22.01 -1.25
C TYR A 223 -18.18 23.47 -1.52
N LEU A 224 -17.67 24.39 -0.70
CA LEU A 224 -18.01 25.83 -0.75
C LEU A 224 -19.54 26.10 -0.77
N GLY A 225 -20.30 25.35 0.03
CA GLY A 225 -21.76 25.51 0.13
C GLY A 225 -22.56 24.88 -1.01
N LYS A 226 -21.92 24.26 -2.00
CA LYS A 226 -22.59 23.57 -3.12
C LYS A 226 -22.47 22.07 -2.96
N ILE A 227 -23.57 21.34 -3.14
CA ILE A 227 -23.55 19.88 -3.21
C ILE A 227 -23.00 19.48 -4.57
N LEU A 228 -21.95 18.65 -4.56
CA LEU A 228 -21.27 18.18 -5.76
C LEU A 228 -22.07 17.07 -6.44
N LYS A 229 -22.00 17.02 -7.77
CA LYS A 229 -22.63 15.99 -8.62
C LYS A 229 -21.85 14.68 -8.51
N GLU A 230 -22.56 13.58 -8.28
CA GLU A 230 -21.94 12.26 -8.03
C GLU A 230 -21.26 11.66 -9.25
N GLN A 231 -21.72 12.00 -10.45
CA GLN A 231 -21.25 11.48 -11.75
C GLN A 231 -20.07 12.26 -12.35
N THR A 232 -19.61 13.32 -11.69
CA THR A 232 -18.56 14.21 -12.18
C THR A 232 -17.37 14.11 -11.24
N PRO A 233 -16.11 14.15 -11.73
CA PRO A 233 -14.95 14.08 -10.86
C PRO A 233 -14.83 15.32 -9.97
N LEU A 234 -14.10 15.16 -8.88
CA LEU A 234 -14.00 16.19 -7.84
C LEU A 234 -13.24 17.44 -8.33
N VAL A 235 -12.19 17.24 -9.14
CA VAL A 235 -11.33 18.31 -9.67
C VAL A 235 -12.08 19.23 -10.65
N ASP A 236 -12.96 18.66 -11.48
CA ASP A 236 -13.74 19.41 -12.47
C ASP A 236 -14.82 20.30 -11.82
N GLN A 237 -15.16 20.02 -10.57
CA GLN A 237 -16.12 20.80 -9.80
C GLN A 237 -15.46 21.91 -8.97
N GLY A 238 -14.21 22.24 -9.27
CA GLY A 238 -13.48 23.37 -8.68
C GLY A 238 -12.82 23.08 -7.33
N TRP A 239 -12.74 21.81 -6.92
CA TRP A 239 -11.99 21.42 -5.74
C TRP A 239 -10.48 21.55 -5.98
N LYS A 240 -9.75 22.09 -5.00
CA LYS A 240 -8.29 22.26 -5.05
C LYS A 240 -7.60 21.33 -4.05
N PRO A 241 -6.41 20.79 -4.38
CA PRO A 241 -5.62 19.99 -3.44
C PRO A 241 -5.40 20.71 -2.10
N GLY A 242 -5.62 20.01 -1.00
CA GLY A 242 -5.50 20.57 0.36
C GLY A 242 -6.78 21.18 0.92
N HIS A 243 -7.80 21.42 0.10
CA HIS A 243 -9.10 21.91 0.58
C HIS A 243 -9.95 20.79 1.19
N VAL A 244 -10.74 21.15 2.20
CA VAL A 244 -11.65 20.23 2.89
C VAL A 244 -13.02 20.24 2.21
N VAL A 245 -13.59 19.07 2.00
CA VAL A 245 -14.98 18.89 1.56
C VAL A 245 -15.86 18.51 2.75
N ASN A 246 -17.13 18.92 2.74
CA ASN A 246 -18.10 18.54 3.76
C ASN A 246 -18.85 17.29 3.30
N ALA A 247 -18.79 16.24 4.10
CA ALA A 247 -19.56 15.01 3.92
C ALA A 247 -20.82 15.08 4.78
N LEU A 248 -21.95 15.31 4.11
CA LEU A 248 -23.28 15.37 4.69
C LEU A 248 -23.82 13.93 4.79
N VAL A 249 -24.22 13.52 5.99
CA VAL A 249 -24.83 12.20 6.22
C VAL A 249 -26.35 12.37 6.26
N ALA A 250 -27.05 11.79 5.30
CA ALA A 250 -28.51 11.79 5.25
C ALA A 250 -29.04 10.37 5.51
N THR A 251 -30.13 10.26 6.26
CA THR A 251 -30.88 8.99 6.36
C THR A 251 -31.56 8.71 5.03
N ARG A 252 -31.49 7.46 4.54
CA ARG A 252 -32.29 7.06 3.38
C ARG A 252 -33.74 6.93 3.86
N PRO A 253 -34.73 7.64 3.27
CA PRO A 253 -36.12 7.34 3.57
C PRO A 253 -36.38 5.90 3.12
N LEU A 254 -36.96 5.10 4.02
CA LEU A 254 -37.54 3.80 3.67
C LEU A 254 -38.65 4.09 2.67
N SER A 255 -38.42 3.78 1.39
CA SER A 255 -39.49 3.77 0.39
C SER A 255 -40.46 2.65 0.77
N SER A 256 -41.67 3.03 1.21
CA SER A 256 -42.85 2.16 1.18
C SER A 256 -43.27 1.90 -0.27
#